data_AF-A0A7L3Q8K3-F1
#
_entry.id   AF-A0A7L3Q8K3-F1
#
_cell.length_a   1.000
_cell.length_b   1.000
_cell.length_c   1.000
_cell.angle_alpha   90.00
_cell.angle_beta   90.00
_cell.angle_gamma   90.00
#
_symmetry.space_group_name_H-M   'P 1'
#
loop_
_entity.id
_entity.type
_entity.pdbx_description
1 polymer ?
#
loop_
_entity_poly.entity_id
_entity_poly.type
_entity_poly.pdbx_seq_one_letter_code
_entity_poly.pdbx_strand_id
1 'polypeptide(L)' 'ERCPDGVLGERGPIFKFPDGGRECRPCHENCTRGCVGPLLQDCLGDTLPVSRRTPTLIAVMVVGALFLSCSLVLL' A
#
# COMPACT_ATOMS: atom_id res chain seq x y z
N GLU A 1 22.92 7.63 8.36
CA GLU A 1 21.98 8.05 9.42
C GLU A 1 20.63 7.38 9.20
N ARG A 2 20.15 6.62 10.19
CA ARG A 2 18.87 5.86 10.14
C ARG A 2 17.84 6.70 10.88
N CYS A 3 16.73 7.07 10.24
CA CYS A 3 15.70 7.89 10.89
C CYS A 3 15.05 7.10 12.04
N PRO A 4 14.61 7.79 13.11
CA PRO A 4 13.96 7.14 14.25
C PRO A 4 12.58 6.60 13.84
N ASP A 5 12.51 5.31 13.57
CA ASP A 5 11.28 4.58 13.30
C ASP A 5 10.63 4.13 14.62
N GLY A 6 9.53 4.76 15.01
CA GLY A 6 8.69 4.29 16.13
C GLY A 6 9.18 4.70 17.52
N VAL A 7 9.69 5.92 17.68
CA VAL A 7 9.99 6.48 19.00
C VAL A 7 8.68 6.87 19.68
N LEU A 8 8.45 6.38 20.91
CA LEU A 8 7.30 6.80 21.72
C LEU A 8 7.47 8.27 22.13
N GLY A 9 6.63 9.15 21.58
CA GLY A 9 6.52 10.53 22.03
C GLY A 9 5.47 10.68 23.14
N GLU A 10 5.37 11.88 23.72
CA GLU A 10 4.44 12.17 24.81
C GLU A 10 2.94 12.05 24.45
N ARG A 11 2.61 12.06 23.15
CA ARG A 11 1.22 11.99 22.65
C ARG A 11 0.91 10.72 21.85
N GLY A 12 1.83 9.76 21.82
CA GLY A 12 1.72 8.54 21.03
C GLY A 12 2.97 8.24 20.18
N PRO A 13 2.96 7.16 19.39
CA PRO A 13 4.10 6.78 18.56
C PRO A 13 4.36 7.82 17.46
N ILE A 14 5.58 8.37 17.41
CA ILE A 14 6.00 9.32 16.37
C ILE A 14 6.74 8.53 15.29
N PHE A 15 6.24 8.62 14.06
CA PHE A 15 6.87 8.02 12.88
C PHE A 15 7.48 9.11 11.99
N LYS A 16 8.72 8.91 11.55
CA LYS A 16 9.43 9.78 10.62
C LYS A 16 10.04 8.93 9.50
N PHE A 17 10.05 9.44 8.28
CA PHE A 17 10.64 8.76 7.13
C PHE A 17 11.85 9.54 6.59
N PRO A 18 12.86 8.86 6.04
CA PRO A 18 13.98 9.51 5.37
C PRO A 18 13.51 10.07 4.02
N ASP A 19 13.63 11.38 3.85
CA ASP A 19 13.43 12.01 2.54
C ASP A 19 14.66 11.83 1.64
N GLY A 20 14.52 12.02 0.32
CA GLY A 20 15.62 11.91 -0.64
C GLY A 20 16.84 12.80 -0.34
N GLY A 21 16.67 13.80 0.53
CA GLY A 21 17.72 14.68 1.06
C GLY A 21 18.42 14.21 2.35
N ARG A 22 18.15 12.99 2.85
CA ARG A 22 18.62 12.47 4.16
C ARG A 22 18.06 13.20 5.39
N GLU A 23 17.01 13.98 5.20
CA GLU A 23 16.32 14.68 6.27
C GLU A 23 15.10 13.86 6.71
N CYS A 24 14.91 13.70 8.02
CA CYS A 24 13.81 12.91 8.56
C CYS A 24 12.54 13.76 8.64
N ARG A 25 11.57 13.50 7.76
CA ARG A 25 10.27 14.20 7.73
C ARG A 25 9.21 13.44 8.52
N PRO A 26 8.25 14.14 9.15
CA PRO A 26 7.16 13.49 9.88
C PRO A 26 6.22 12.74 8.95
N CYS A 27 5.75 11.57 9.39
CA CYS A 27 4.66 10.85 8.74
C CYS A 27 3.31 11.55 8.92
N HIS A 28 2.30 11.09 8.17
CA HIS A 28 0.91 11.49 8.37
C HIS A 28 0.42 11.13 9.78
N GLU A 29 -0.40 11.99 10.39
CA GLU A 29 -0.87 11.85 11.78
C GLU A 29 -1.66 10.55 12.05
N ASN A 30 -2.38 10.06 11.04
CA ASN A 30 -3.13 8.81 11.11
C ASN A 30 -2.28 7.53 10.89
N CYS A 31 -0.99 7.64 10.51
CA CYS A 31 -0.14 6.46 10.36
C CYS A 31 0.27 5.94 11.75
N THR A 32 -0.25 4.80 12.17
CA THR A 32 0.02 4.22 13.51
C THR A 32 1.12 3.15 13.52
N ARG A 33 1.66 2.79 12.36
CA ARG A 33 2.60 1.67 12.16
C ARG A 33 3.84 2.03 11.34
N GLY A 34 4.03 3.31 11.01
CA GLY A 34 5.14 3.81 10.17
C GLY A 34 4.67 4.38 8.82
N CYS A 35 5.58 4.98 8.07
CA CYS A 35 5.34 5.41 6.69
C CYS A 35 6.62 5.40 5.84
N VAL A 36 6.48 5.37 4.52
CA VAL A 36 7.57 5.60 3.55
C VAL A 36 7.49 6.97 2.87
N GLY A 37 6.45 7.75 3.19
CA GLY A 37 6.16 9.04 2.58
C GLY A 37 5.18 9.85 3.42
N PRO A 38 4.93 11.11 3.05
CA PRO A 38 4.12 12.04 3.84
C PRO A 38 2.61 11.82 3.69
N LEU A 39 2.16 11.08 2.67
CA LEU A 39 0.73 10.85 2.46
C LEU A 39 0.24 9.64 3.26
N LEU A 40 -1.08 9.62 3.53
CA LEU A 40 -1.77 8.48 4.13
C LEU A 40 -1.62 7.19 3.29
N GLN A 41 -1.47 7.34 1.96
CA GLN A 41 -1.22 6.24 1.05
C GLN A 41 0.17 5.59 1.17
N ASP A 42 1.05 6.18 1.96
CA ASP A 42 2.41 5.71 2.18
C ASP A 42 2.59 5.15 3.60
N CYS A 43 1.51 4.98 4.39
CA CYS A 43 1.58 4.35 5.71
C CYS A 43 2.02 2.87 5.59
N LEU A 44 2.98 2.46 6.42
CA LEU A 44 3.43 1.08 6.56
C LEU A 44 2.40 0.31 7.40
N GLY A 45 1.82 -0.76 6.86
CA GLY A 45 0.88 -1.61 7.60
C GLY A 45 -0.59 -1.21 7.45
N ASP A 46 -0.88 -0.05 6.82
CA ASP A 46 -1.94 -0.03 5.84
C ASP A 46 -1.33 -0.69 4.62
N THR A 47 -1.68 -1.94 4.39
CA THR A 47 -1.61 -2.48 3.04
C THR A 47 -2.49 -1.57 2.21
N LEU A 48 -1.99 -0.42 1.73
CA LEU A 48 -2.65 0.26 0.65
C LEU A 48 -2.66 -0.75 -0.44
N PRO A 49 -3.85 -1.23 -0.71
CA PRO A 49 -3.91 -2.57 -1.13
C PRO A 49 -3.40 -2.53 -2.56
N VAL A 50 -2.74 -3.62 -2.91
CA VAL A 50 -2.89 -4.20 -4.22
C VAL A 50 -4.41 -4.38 -4.61
N SER A 51 -5.39 -3.77 -3.92
CA SER A 51 -6.83 -3.71 -4.22
C SER A 51 -7.21 -2.66 -5.25
N ARG A 52 -6.26 -2.12 -6.02
CA ARG A 52 -6.60 -1.65 -7.37
C ARG A 52 -6.40 -2.73 -8.45
N ARG A 53 -5.75 -3.86 -8.11
CA ARG A 53 -5.52 -4.99 -9.03
C ARG A 53 -6.31 -6.26 -8.69
N THR A 54 -6.76 -6.45 -7.46
CA THR A 54 -7.61 -7.60 -7.12
C THR A 54 -8.93 -7.66 -7.90
N PRO A 55 -9.71 -6.56 -8.10
CA PRO A 55 -10.93 -6.67 -8.91
C PRO A 55 -10.62 -6.89 -10.39
N THR A 56 -9.48 -6.39 -10.90
CA THR A 56 -9.10 -6.58 -12.31
C THR A 56 -8.71 -8.03 -12.59
N LEU A 57 -8.05 -8.70 -11.64
CA LEU A 57 -7.70 -10.11 -11.82
C LEU A 57 -8.94 -11.00 -11.87
N ILE A 58 -9.92 -10.77 -10.99
CA ILE A 58 -11.17 -11.54 -10.99
C ILE A 58 -11.94 -11.30 -12.31
N ALA A 59 -12.03 -10.05 -12.76
CA ALA A 59 -12.71 -9.72 -14.02
C ALA A 59 -12.06 -10.40 -15.24
N VAL A 60 -10.74 -10.35 -15.34
CA VAL A 60 -9.99 -10.98 -16.44
C VAL A 60 -10.17 -12.50 -16.43
N MET A 61 -10.16 -13.12 -15.24
CA MET A 61 -10.36 -14.57 -15.09
C MET A 61 -11.75 -15.01 -15.54
N VAL A 62 -12.80 -14.28 -15.17
CA VAL A 62 -14.19 -14.59 -15.57
C VAL A 62 -14.37 -14.44 -17.08
N VAL A 63 -13.91 -13.32 -17.67
CA VAL A 63 -14.03 -13.08 -19.11
C VAL A 63 -13.24 -14.12 -19.92
N GLY A 64 -12.02 -14.45 -19.49
CA GLY A 64 -11.20 -15.47 -20.13
C GLY A 64 -11.84 -16.87 -20.08
N ALA A 65 -12.40 -17.26 -18.93
CA ALA A 65 -13.05 -18.55 -18.76
C ALA A 65 -14.31 -18.67 -19.63
N LEU A 66 -15.16 -17.64 -19.68
CA LEU A 66 -16.34 -17.61 -20.54
C LEU A 66 -15.95 -17.75 -22.01
N PHE A 67 -14.94 -17.00 -22.46
CA PHE A 67 -14.48 -17.05 -23.85
C PHE A 67 -13.98 -18.44 -24.23
N LEU A 68 -13.11 -19.04 -23.42
CA LEU A 68 -12.60 -20.41 -23.64
C LEU A 68 -13.73 -21.45 -23.68
N SER A 69 -14.69 -21.36 -22.75
CA SER A 69 -15.82 -22.29 -22.71
C SER A 69 -16.70 -22.19 -23.96
N CYS A 70 -17.04 -20.97 -24.40
CA CYS A 70 -17.82 -20.75 -25.61
C CYS A 70 -17.07 -21.25 -26.85
N SER A 71 -15.76 -20.97 -26.96
CA SER A 71 -14.95 -21.43 -28.08
C SER A 71 -14.89 -22.95 -28.18
N LEU A 72 -14.84 -23.67 -27.05
CA LEU A 72 -14.80 -25.14 -27.02
C LEU A 72 -16.15 -25.77 -27.40
N VAL A 73 -17.27 -25.14 -27.02
CA VAL A 73 -18.63 -25.62 -27.32
C VAL A 73 -19.01 -25.34 -28.78
N LEU A 74 -18.47 -24.29 -29.38
CA LEU A 74 -18.71 -23.90 -30.76
C LEU A 74 -17.79 -24.59 -31.79
N LEU A 75 -16.76 -25.31 -31.32
CA LEU A 75 -15.86 -26.12 -32.13
C LEU A 75 -16.44 -27.52 -32.35
#